data_AF-A0A7V5ZDI7-F1
#
_entry.id   AF-A0A7V5ZDI7-F1
#
_cell.length_a   1.000
_cell.length_b   1.000
_cell.length_c   1.000
_cell.angle_alpha   90.00
_cell.angle_beta   90.00
_cell.angle_gamma   90.00
#
_symmetry.space_group_name_H-M   'P 1'
#
loop_
_entity.id
_entity.type
_entity.pdbx_description
1 polymer ?
#
loop_
_entity_poly.entity_id
_entity_poly.type
_entity_poly.pdbx_seq_one_letter_code
_entity_poly.pdbx_strand_id
1 'polypeptide(L)'
;MDYLSVMTLLPEPADIAERWLEVVRRYGVQGKAVHNARLVAFALTHGVSRILTLNPDDFRRYTEVTAVTPAKLLEELNGGG
;
A
#
# COMPACT_ATOMS: atom_id res chain seq x y z
N MET A 1 10.44 -2.20 22.70
CA MET A 1 9.85 -1.26 21.72
C MET A 1 8.42 -1.70 21.50
N ASP A 2 7.44 -0.90 21.94
CA ASP A 2 6.05 -1.12 21.57
C ASP A 2 5.83 -0.46 20.20
N TYR A 3 5.91 -1.27 19.14
CA TYR A 3 5.75 -0.76 17.77
C TYR A 3 4.36 -0.17 17.54
N LEU A 4 3.32 -0.60 18.27
CA LEU A 4 1.97 -0.08 18.09
C LEU A 4 1.83 1.36 18.61
N SER A 5 2.69 1.78 19.53
CA SER A 5 2.69 3.15 20.08
C SER A 5 3.17 4.21 19.09
N VAL A 6 3.89 3.82 18.02
CA VAL A 6 4.50 4.74 17.05
C VAL A 6 3.82 4.74 15.68
N MET A 7 2.74 3.97 15.51
CA MET A 7 2.01 3.87 14.25
C MET A 7 0.52 4.05 14.46
N THR A 8 -0.11 4.81 13.55
CA THR A 8 -1.56 4.93 13.50
C THR A 8 -2.16 3.66 12.91
N LEU A 9 -3.02 2.99 13.67
CA LEU A 9 -3.78 1.84 13.19
C LEU A 9 -5.06 2.32 12.51
N LEU A 10 -5.21 1.96 11.24
CA LEU A 10 -6.40 2.28 10.46
C LEU A 10 -7.40 1.13 10.55
N PRO A 11 -8.69 1.39 10.78
CA PRO A 11 -9.70 0.33 10.87
C PRO A 11 -9.96 -0.30 9.51
N GLU A 12 -10.37 -1.58 9.52
CA GLU A 12 -10.81 -2.25 8.31
C GLU A 12 -12.18 -1.72 7.85
N PRO A 13 -12.29 -1.23 6.60
CA PRO A 13 -13.57 -0.81 6.04
C PRO A 13 -14.51 -2.01 5.86
N ALA A 14 -15.80 -1.85 6.19
CA ALA A 14 -16.79 -2.93 6.06
C ALA A 14 -16.97 -3.42 4.60
N ASP A 15 -16.76 -2.54 3.62
CA ASP A 15 -16.85 -2.78 2.18
C ASP A 15 -15.49 -3.07 1.52
N ILE A 16 -14.47 -3.45 2.31
CA ILE A 16 -13.13 -3.75 1.78
C ILE A 16 -13.14 -4.86 0.72
N ALA A 17 -14.05 -5.83 0.82
CA ALA A 17 -14.18 -6.91 -0.15
C ALA A 17 -14.61 -6.40 -1.53
N GLU A 18 -15.52 -5.43 -1.57
CA GLU A 18 -16.00 -4.82 -2.81
C GLU A 18 -14.90 -3.98 -3.47
N ARG A 19 -14.24 -3.11 -2.70
CA ARG A 19 -13.11 -2.28 -3.18
C ARG A 19 -11.93 -3.12 -3.66
N TRP A 20 -11.62 -4.20 -2.94
CA TRP A 20 -10.59 -5.15 -3.38
C TRP A 20 -10.96 -5.82 -4.70
N LEU A 21 -12.22 -6.22 -4.88
CA LEU A 21 -12.68 -6.81 -6.13
C LEU A 21 -12.61 -5.82 -7.30
N GLU A 22 -12.89 -4.53 -7.06
CA GLU A 22 -12.69 -3.47 -8.05
C GLU A 22 -11.23 -3.36 -8.49
N VAL A 23 -10.28 -3.36 -7.54
CA VAL A 23 -8.84 -3.33 -7.84
C VAL A 23 -8.41 -4.59 -8.61
N VAL A 24 -8.86 -5.77 -8.17
CA VAL A 24 -8.56 -7.04 -8.84
C VAL A 24 -9.06 -7.03 -10.28
N ARG A 25 -10.29 -6.57 -10.53
CA ARG A 25 -10.87 -6.46 -11.86
C ARG A 25 -10.14 -5.42 -12.71
N ARG A 26 -9.88 -4.23 -12.17
CA ARG A 26 -9.20 -3.12 -12.87
C ARG A 26 -7.83 -3.53 -13.39
N TYR A 27 -7.06 -4.28 -12.59
CA TYR A 27 -5.69 -4.66 -12.90
C TYR A 27 -5.51 -6.12 -13.34
N GLY A 28 -6.61 -6.84 -13.57
CA GLY A 28 -6.58 -8.25 -13.98
C GLY A 28 -5.75 -9.13 -13.04
N VAL A 29 -5.83 -8.90 -11.73
CA VAL A 29 -4.97 -9.55 -10.73
C VAL A 29 -5.38 -11.01 -10.53
N GLN A 30 -4.41 -11.91 -10.49
CA GLN A 30 -4.65 -13.34 -10.34
C GLN A 30 -3.59 -13.99 -9.43
N GLY A 31 -3.94 -15.13 -8.82
CA GLY A 31 -3.03 -15.93 -8.00
C GLY A 31 -2.44 -15.14 -6.82
N LYS A 32 -1.12 -15.24 -6.62
CA LYS A 32 -0.42 -14.68 -5.45
C LYS A 32 -0.50 -13.16 -5.33
N ALA A 33 -0.67 -12.44 -6.45
CA ALA A 33 -0.71 -10.98 -6.46
C ALA A 33 -2.01 -10.39 -5.84
N VAL A 34 -3.02 -11.23 -5.64
CA VAL A 34 -4.34 -10.84 -5.11
C VAL A 34 -4.24 -10.30 -3.67
N HIS A 35 -3.27 -10.77 -2.88
CA HIS A 35 -3.01 -10.26 -1.54
C HIS A 35 -2.56 -8.78 -1.58
N ASN A 36 -1.63 -8.45 -2.49
CA ASN A 36 -1.14 -7.08 -2.65
C ASN A 36 -2.24 -6.14 -3.16
N ALA A 37 -3.16 -6.64 -4.01
CA ALA A 37 -4.34 -5.87 -4.44
C ALA A 37 -5.24 -5.46 -3.26
N ARG A 38 -5.34 -6.31 -2.21
CA ARG A 38 -6.11 -5.98 -1.01
C ARG A 38 -5.44 -4.85 -0.22
N LEU A 39 -4.11 -4.86 -0.12
CA LEU A 39 -3.36 -3.77 0.52
C LEU A 39 -3.56 -2.46 -0.24
N VAL A 40 -3.58 -2.49 -1.58
CA VAL A 40 -3.87 -1.30 -2.39
C VAL A 40 -5.30 -0.80 -2.15
N ALA A 41 -6.31 -1.66 -2.17
CA ALA A 41 -7.69 -1.25 -1.88
C ALA A 41 -7.83 -0.62 -0.48
N PHE A 42 -7.14 -1.17 0.51
CA PHE A 42 -7.09 -0.60 1.86
C PHE A 42 -6.42 0.77 1.88
N ALA A 43 -5.26 0.90 1.23
CA ALA A 43 -4.53 2.16 1.13
C ALA A 43 -5.39 3.25 0.47
N LEU A 44 -6.06 2.92 -0.65
CA LEU A 44 -6.95 3.84 -1.35
C LEU A 44 -8.15 4.26 -0.51
N THR A 45 -8.72 3.35 0.28
CA THR A 45 -9.83 3.68 1.18
C THR A 45 -9.45 4.75 2.20
N HIS A 46 -8.21 4.70 2.70
CA HIS A 46 -7.71 5.62 3.71
C HIS A 46 -6.92 6.79 3.12
N GLY A 47 -6.94 6.98 1.80
CA GLY A 47 -6.20 8.07 1.13
C GLY A 47 -4.68 7.94 1.20
N VAL A 48 -4.17 6.74 1.49
CA VAL A 48 -2.74 6.44 1.54
C VAL A 48 -2.23 6.18 0.12
N SER A 49 -1.41 7.09 -0.39
CA SER A 49 -0.83 7.01 -1.74
C SER A 49 0.60 6.46 -1.78
N ARG A 50 1.27 6.32 -0.63
CA ARG A 50 2.65 5.80 -0.55
C ARG A 50 2.71 4.56 0.33
N ILE A 51 3.23 3.46 -0.21
CA ILE A 51 3.38 2.18 0.49
C ILE A 51 4.86 1.96 0.76
N LEU A 52 5.25 1.94 2.03
CA LEU A 52 6.60 1.55 2.44
C LEU A 52 6.74 0.03 2.35
N THR A 53 7.66 -0.46 1.51
CA THR A 53 7.85 -1.90 1.27
C THR A 53 9.28 -2.25 0.91
N LEU A 54 9.67 -3.50 1.14
CA LEU A 54 10.95 -4.05 0.67
C LEU A 54 10.86 -4.62 -0.76
N ASN A 55 9.65 -4.84 -1.28
CA ASN A 55 9.40 -5.41 -2.60
C ASN A 55 8.55 -4.44 -3.45
N PRO A 56 9.12 -3.34 -3.95
CA PRO A 56 8.35 -2.31 -4.66
C PRO A 56 7.72 -2.82 -5.97
N ASP A 57 8.33 -3.81 -6.63
CA ASP A 57 7.85 -4.36 -7.90
C ASP A 57 6.45 -4.98 -7.81
N ASP A 58 6.09 -5.49 -6.63
CA ASP A 58 4.76 -6.05 -6.36
C ASP A 58 3.63 -5.03 -6.53
N PHE A 59 3.96 -3.74 -6.41
CA PHE A 59 3.01 -2.63 -6.49
C PHE A 59 3.10 -1.85 -7.80
N ARG A 60 4.09 -2.15 -8.67
CA ARG A 60 4.36 -1.39 -9.91
C ARG A 60 3.18 -1.28 -10.87
N ARG A 61 2.20 -2.19 -10.78
CA ARG A 61 1.01 -2.20 -11.64
C ARG A 61 -0.07 -1.20 -11.22
N TYR A 62 -0.06 -0.73 -9.97
CA TYR A 62 -1.11 0.12 -9.43
C TYR A 62 -0.69 1.59 -9.58
N THR A 63 -1.49 2.38 -10.28
CA THR A 63 -1.11 3.75 -10.63
C THR A 63 -1.46 4.77 -9.55
N GLU A 64 -2.39 4.41 -8.66
CA GLU A 64 -2.88 5.27 -7.58
C GLU A 64 -1.97 5.23 -6.34
N VAL A 65 -1.03 4.28 -6.28
CA VAL A 65 -0.08 4.14 -5.17
C VAL A 65 1.35 4.11 -5.67
N THR A 66 2.26 4.66 -4.88
CA THR A 66 3.71 4.62 -5.10
C THR A 66 4.36 3.74 -4.03
N ALA A 67 5.00 2.65 -4.44
CA ALA A 67 5.85 1.90 -3.53
C ALA A 67 7.17 2.63 -3.29
N VAL A 68 7.59 2.69 -2.03
CA VAL A 68 8.81 3.37 -1.58
C VAL A 68 9.60 2.39 -0.74
N THR A 69 10.90 2.29 -0.97
CA THR A 69 11.79 1.48 -0.14
C THR A 69 12.27 2.29 1.08
N PRO A 70 12.61 1.65 2.21
CA PRO A 70 13.20 2.34 3.35
C PRO A 70 14.46 3.14 3.00
N ALA A 71 15.34 2.59 2.15
CA ALA A 71 16.54 3.29 1.70
C ALA A 71 16.21 4.60 0.98
N LYS A 72 15.27 4.55 0.02
CA LYS A 72 14.84 5.74 -0.72
C LYS A 72 14.14 6.76 0.19
N LEU A 73 13.32 6.30 1.12
CA LEU A 73 12.69 7.19 2.09
C LEU A 73 13.72 7.90 2.98
N LEU A 74 14.76 7.19 3.43
CA LEU A 74 15.85 7.79 4.22
C LEU A 74 16.63 8.82 3.40
N GLU A 75 16.91 8.54 2.13
CA GLU A 75 17.52 9.52 1.22
C GLU A 75 16.67 10.79 1.07
N GLU A 76 15.36 10.64 0.89
CA GLU A 76 14.42 11.78 0.79
C GLU A 76 14.37 12.61 2.08
N LEU A 77 14.36 11.95 3.25
CA LEU A 77 14.32 12.62 4.55
C LEU A 77 15.64 13.32 4.88
N ASN A 78 16.77 12.79 4.43
CA ASN A 78 18.08 13.39 4.63
C ASN A 78 18.41 14.48 3.60
N GLY A 79 17.77 14.43 2.42
CA GLY A 79 17.97 15.37 1.32
C GLY A 79 17.01 16.57 1.33
N GLY A 80 15.98 16.56 2.18
CA GLY A 80 15.11 17.71 2.43
C GLY A 80 15.72 18.63 3.48
N GLY A 81 16.30 19.76 3.04
CA GLY A 81 16.67 20.88 3.91
C GLY A 81 15.46 21.65 4.43
#